data_AF-A0A261BYH6-F1
#
_entry.id   AF-A0A261BYH6-F1
#
_cell.length_a   1.000
_cell.length_b   1.000
_cell.length_c   1.000
_cell.angle_alpha   90.00
_cell.angle_beta   90.00
_cell.angle_gamma   90.00
#
_symmetry.space_group_name_H-M   'P 1'
#
loop_
_entity.id
_entity.type
_entity.pdbx_description
1 polymer ?
#
loop_
_entity_poly.entity_id
_entity_poly.type
_entity_poly.pdbx_seq_one_letter_code
_entity_poly.pdbx_strand_id
1 'polypeptide(L)'
;MFAVPRNPPPKPLMSIQLVKDIKGKIRCLKSLMSNKRAQIPEHMALLTDLICFFQTMVDCANFPATIENLKRFEYGEQVCKMLEMVVIRVIQGESPEEAWKVVKETSTNETKSSHC
;
A
#
# COMPACT_ATOMS: atom_id res chain seq x y z
N MET A 1 -5.20 20.04 -38.35
CA MET A 1 -5.93 19.02 -37.57
C MET A 1 -4.95 17.90 -37.24
N PHE A 2 -4.63 17.69 -35.96
CA PHE A 2 -3.76 16.58 -35.57
C PHE A 2 -4.59 15.29 -35.57
N ALA A 3 -4.18 14.31 -36.38
CA ALA A 3 -4.82 13.00 -36.43
C ALA A 3 -4.58 12.29 -35.09
N VAL A 4 -5.67 11.96 -34.38
CA VAL A 4 -5.59 11.13 -33.17
C VAL A 4 -5.18 9.71 -33.62
N PRO A 5 -4.14 9.10 -33.01
CA PRO A 5 -3.74 7.74 -33.36
C PRO A 5 -4.91 6.77 -33.22
N ARG A 6 -5.10 5.86 -34.18
CA ARG A 6 -6.19 4.86 -34.18
C ARG A 6 -6.26 4.02 -32.91
N ASN A 7 -5.14 3.90 -32.18
CA ASN A 7 -5.05 3.24 -30.89
C ASN A 7 -4.40 4.22 -29.90
N PRO A 8 -5.17 4.94 -29.07
CA PRO A 8 -4.57 5.72 -27.99
C PRO A 8 -3.81 4.79 -27.03
N PRO A 9 -2.70 5.24 -26.44
CA PRO A 9 -1.97 4.44 -25.47
C PRO A 9 -2.90 4.04 -24.32
N PRO A 10 -2.83 2.79 -23.84
CA PRO A 10 -3.70 2.33 -22.77
C PRO A 10 -3.53 3.22 -21.53
N LYS A 11 -4.65 3.53 -20.89
CA LYS A 11 -4.66 4.34 -19.67
C LYS A 11 -3.77 3.68 -18.61
N PRO A 12 -2.89 4.44 -17.93
CA PRO A 12 -2.06 3.89 -16.87
C PRO A 12 -2.91 3.43 -15.69
N LEU A 13 -2.40 2.43 -14.97
CA LEU A 13 -3.02 1.84 -13.79
C LEU A 13 -3.24 2.87 -12.68
N MET A 14 -2.30 3.80 -12.54
CA MET A 14 -2.32 4.84 -11.51
C MET A 14 -2.31 6.24 -12.10
N SER A 15 -2.93 7.18 -11.38
CA SER A 15 -2.76 8.60 -11.67
C SER A 15 -1.39 9.10 -11.21
N ILE A 16 -0.90 10.17 -11.84
CA ILE A 16 0.36 10.85 -11.44
C ILE A 16 0.28 11.30 -9.98
N GLN A 17 -0.89 11.78 -9.54
CA GLN A 17 -1.10 12.23 -8.17
C GLN A 17 -0.97 11.06 -7.19
N LEU A 18 -1.59 9.91 -7.47
CA LEU A 18 -1.48 8.72 -6.62
C LEU A 18 -0.03 8.24 -6.49
N VAL A 19 0.72 8.23 -7.60
CA VAL A 19 2.17 7.91 -7.57
C VAL A 19 2.94 8.88 -6.68
N LYS A 20 2.62 10.18 -6.75
CA LYS A 20 3.25 11.21 -5.91
C LYS A 20 2.95 10.98 -4.43
N ASP A 21 1.72 10.60 -4.11
CA ASP A 21 1.27 10.35 -2.73
C ASP A 21 1.97 9.12 -2.15
N ILE A 22 2.04 8.02 -2.90
CA ILE A 22 2.76 6.80 -2.47
C ILE A 22 4.26 7.10 -2.28
N LYS A 23 4.90 7.84 -3.19
CA LYS A 23 6.28 8.30 -3.00
C LYS A 23 6.43 9.17 -1.76
N GLY A 24 5.42 9.96 -1.42
CA GLY A 24 5.33 10.71 -0.16
C GLY A 24 5.38 9.79 1.05
N LYS A 25 4.52 8.76 1.07
CA LYS A 25 4.50 7.75 2.13
C LYS A 25 5.86 7.07 2.29
N ILE A 26 6.50 6.63 1.20
CA ILE A 26 7.84 6.02 1.23
C ILE A 26 8.86 6.94 1.90
N ARG A 27 8.86 8.25 1.58
CA ARG A 27 9.77 9.21 2.23
C ARG A 27 9.50 9.32 3.72
N CYS A 28 8.23 9.39 4.13
CA CYS A 28 7.86 9.44 5.55
C CYS A 28 8.32 8.18 6.30
N LEU A 29 8.14 6.99 5.72
CA LEU A 29 8.58 5.73 6.32
C LEU A 29 10.10 5.65 6.45
N LYS A 30 10.85 6.07 5.43
CA LYS A 30 12.32 6.17 5.50
C LYS A 30 12.77 7.13 6.61
N SER A 31 12.08 8.28 6.75
CA SER A 31 12.34 9.21 7.85
C SER A 31 12.04 8.57 9.21
N LEU A 32 10.95 7.81 9.32
CA LEU A 32 10.57 7.11 10.54
C LEU A 32 11.62 6.08 10.96
N MET A 33 12.20 5.32 10.03
CA MET A 33 13.28 4.36 10.30
C MET A 33 14.55 4.99 10.90
N SER A 34 14.75 6.31 10.73
CA SER A 34 15.85 7.03 11.38
C SER A 34 15.55 7.41 12.84
N ASN A 35 14.31 7.25 13.30
CA ASN A 35 13.89 7.52 14.67
C ASN A 35 14.30 6.36 15.60
N LYS A 36 14.93 6.66 16.74
CA LYS A 36 15.34 5.66 17.74
C LYS A 36 14.20 4.71 18.18
N ARG A 37 12.96 5.20 18.26
CA ARG A 37 11.80 4.37 18.65
C ARG A 37 11.37 3.37 17.56
N ALA A 38 11.75 3.62 16.32
CA ALA A 38 11.45 2.75 15.18
C ALA A 38 12.60 1.79 14.85
N GLN A 39 13.77 1.92 15.50
CA GLN A 39 14.95 1.09 15.25
C GLN A 39 14.94 -0.26 15.97
N ILE A 40 13.82 -0.62 16.59
CA ILE A 40 13.59 -1.97 17.12
C ILE A 40 13.58 -2.93 15.91
N PRO A 41 14.33 -4.06 15.95
CA PRO A 41 14.49 -4.93 14.78
C PRO A 41 13.17 -5.36 14.14
N GLU A 42 12.18 -5.71 14.95
CA GLU A 42 10.84 -6.10 14.52
C GLU A 42 10.12 -4.97 13.78
N HIS A 43 10.27 -3.72 14.24
CA HIS A 43 9.70 -2.54 13.60
C HIS A 43 10.37 -2.30 12.25
N MET A 44 11.69 -2.46 12.19
CA MET A 44 12.49 -2.25 10.98
C MET A 44 12.13 -3.25 9.88
N ALA A 45 11.85 -4.51 10.23
CA ALA A 45 11.39 -5.52 9.28
C ALA A 45 10.04 -5.11 8.67
N LEU A 46 9.04 -4.80 9.49
CA LEU A 46 7.70 -4.41 9.02
C LEU A 46 7.71 -3.11 8.22
N LEU A 47 8.51 -2.12 8.63
CA LEU A 47 8.70 -0.87 7.89
C LEU A 47 9.35 -1.10 6.53
N THR A 48 10.33 -2.01 6.46
CA THR A 48 10.99 -2.38 5.21
C THR A 48 10.01 -3.06 4.25
N ASP A 49 9.23 -4.02 4.74
CA ASP A 49 8.20 -4.70 3.94
C ASP A 49 7.20 -3.70 3.37
N LEU A 50 6.71 -2.76 4.20
CA LEU A 50 5.76 -1.74 3.77
C LEU A 50 6.36 -0.82 2.69
N ILE A 51 7.63 -0.43 2.82
CA ILE A 51 8.34 0.33 1.79
C ILE A 51 8.44 -0.48 0.49
N CYS A 52 8.78 -1.77 0.56
CA CYS A 52 8.88 -2.65 -0.61
C CYS A 52 7.53 -2.78 -1.34
N PHE A 53 6.44 -2.92 -0.60
CA PHE A 53 5.09 -2.94 -1.19
C PHE A 53 4.77 -1.63 -1.91
N PHE A 54 5.01 -0.48 -1.28
CA PHE A 54 4.78 0.81 -1.93
C PHE A 54 5.68 1.04 -3.14
N GLN A 55 6.93 0.58 -3.10
CA GLN A 55 7.84 0.65 -4.24
C GLN A 55 7.30 -0.19 -5.40
N THR A 56 6.83 -1.41 -5.12
CA THR A 56 6.21 -2.28 -6.12
C THR A 56 4.98 -1.64 -6.76
N MET A 57 4.13 -0.96 -5.98
CA MET A 57 3.00 -0.21 -6.53
C MET A 57 3.44 0.90 -7.48
N VAL A 58 4.48 1.66 -7.11
CA VAL A 58 5.05 2.73 -7.95
C VAL A 58 5.63 2.17 -9.24
N ASP A 59 6.32 1.03 -9.17
CA ASP A 59 6.93 0.39 -10.34
C ASP A 59 5.87 -0.12 -11.34
N CYS A 60 4.71 -0.53 -10.83
CA CYS A 60 3.55 -0.95 -11.63
C CYS A 60 2.68 0.21 -12.15
N ALA A 61 2.99 1.47 -11.83
CA ALA A 61 2.09 2.61 -12.09
C ALA A 61 1.70 2.78 -13.57
N ASN A 62 2.62 2.44 -14.48
CA ASN A 62 2.44 2.57 -15.93
C ASN A 62 1.85 1.31 -16.60
N PHE A 63 1.50 0.29 -15.82
CA PHE A 63 0.83 -0.88 -16.38
C PHE A 63 -0.52 -0.46 -16.98
N PRO A 64 -1.00 -1.15 -18.02
CA PRO A 64 -2.29 -0.83 -18.61
C PRO A 64 -3.41 -1.12 -17.58
N ALA A 65 -4.38 -0.21 -17.48
CA ALA A 65 -5.56 -0.33 -16.62
C ALA A 65 -6.58 -1.36 -17.16
N THR A 66 -6.16 -2.62 -17.32
CA THR A 66 -7.03 -3.75 -17.63
C THR A 66 -7.85 -4.14 -16.40
N ILE A 67 -8.99 -4.80 -16.60
CA ILE A 67 -9.84 -5.31 -15.50
C ILE A 67 -9.01 -6.17 -14.53
N GLU A 68 -8.13 -7.00 -15.06
CA GLU A 68 -7.28 -7.90 -14.29
C GLU A 68 -6.25 -7.13 -13.45
N ASN A 69 -5.58 -6.13 -14.05
CA ASN A 69 -4.60 -5.31 -13.33
C ASN A 69 -5.26 -4.43 -12.27
N LEU A 70 -6.45 -3.90 -12.55
CA LEU A 70 -7.23 -3.13 -11.57
C LEU A 70 -7.60 -3.98 -10.35
N LYS A 71 -8.07 -5.22 -10.56
CA LYS A 71 -8.37 -6.14 -9.45
C LYS A 71 -7.13 -6.49 -8.63
N ARG A 72 -5.99 -6.76 -9.29
CA ARG A 72 -4.72 -7.01 -8.58
C ARG A 72 -4.24 -5.79 -7.82
N PHE A 73 -4.41 -4.60 -8.39
CA PHE A 73 -4.05 -3.35 -7.76
C PHE A 73 -4.90 -3.09 -6.51
N GLU A 74 -6.21 -3.25 -6.60
CA GLU A 74 -7.13 -3.11 -5.48
C GLU A 74 -6.79 -4.08 -4.33
N TYR A 75 -6.49 -5.35 -4.66
CA TYR A 75 -5.99 -6.30 -3.68
C TYR A 75 -4.68 -5.84 -3.03
N GLY A 76 -3.72 -5.37 -3.83
CA GLY A 76 -2.47 -4.80 -3.33
C GLY A 76 -2.68 -3.58 -2.41
N GLU A 77 -3.62 -2.71 -2.74
CA GLU A 77 -4.01 -1.57 -1.90
C GLU A 77 -4.57 -2.02 -0.55
N GLN A 78 -5.42 -3.05 -0.54
CA GLN A 78 -5.95 -3.62 0.69
C GLN A 78 -4.83 -4.20 1.57
N VAL A 79 -3.90 -4.97 0.99
CA VAL A 79 -2.75 -5.52 1.71
C VAL A 79 -1.87 -4.39 2.29
N CYS A 80 -1.60 -3.34 1.51
CA CYS A 80 -0.83 -2.19 2.00
C CYS A 80 -1.52 -1.50 3.18
N LYS A 81 -2.84 -1.28 3.12
CA LYS A 81 -3.61 -0.70 4.24
C LYS A 81 -3.54 -1.58 5.49
N MET A 82 -3.66 -2.89 5.33
CA MET A 82 -3.52 -3.83 6.45
C MET A 82 -2.13 -3.73 7.09
N LEU A 83 -1.08 -3.71 6.27
CA LEU A 83 0.29 -3.60 6.76
C LEU A 83 0.58 -2.23 7.41
N GLU A 84 0.04 -1.14 6.86
CA GLU A 84 0.08 0.19 7.51
C GLU A 84 -0.50 0.13 8.93
N MET A 85 -1.67 -0.49 9.11
CA MET A 85 -2.29 -0.63 10.43
C MET A 85 -1.44 -1.48 11.38
N VAL A 86 -0.87 -2.59 10.90
CA VAL A 86 0.00 -3.44 11.72
C VAL A 86 1.23 -2.66 12.18
N VAL A 87 1.91 -1.94 11.27
CA VAL A 87 3.08 -1.11 11.60
C VAL A 87 2.75 -0.08 12.67
N ILE A 88 1.61 0.62 12.56
CA ILE A 88 1.18 1.62 13.53
C ILE A 88 1.03 1.00 14.93
N ARG A 89 0.34 -0.14 15.02
CA ARG A 89 0.07 -0.83 16.29
C ARG A 89 1.33 -1.36 16.96
N VAL A 90 2.22 -1.93 16.15
CA VAL A 90 3.51 -2.43 16.63
C VAL A 90 4.37 -1.27 17.17
N ILE A 91 4.40 -0.13 16.48
CA ILE A 91 5.09 1.08 16.97
C ILE A 91 4.46 1.62 18.27
N GLN A 92 3.16 1.41 18.49
CA GLN A 92 2.46 1.76 19.73
C GLN A 92 2.72 0.77 20.88
N GLY A 93 3.40 -0.35 20.62
CA GLY A 93 3.83 -1.31 21.62
C GLY A 93 3.10 -2.66 21.60
N GLU A 94 2.21 -2.90 20.64
CA GLU A 94 1.63 -4.24 20.44
C GLU A 94 2.68 -5.21 19.85
N SER A 95 2.56 -6.51 20.16
CA SER A 95 3.35 -7.52 19.44
C SER A 95 2.87 -7.64 17.98
N PRO A 96 3.73 -8.06 17.04
CA PRO A 96 3.32 -8.31 15.65
C PRO A 96 2.12 -9.27 15.56
N GLU A 97 2.09 -10.33 16.36
CA GLU A 97 1.03 -11.33 16.38
C GLU A 97 -0.32 -10.73 16.79
N GLU A 98 -0.34 -9.91 17.85
CA GLU A 98 -1.54 -9.22 18.33
C GLU A 98 -2.03 -8.22 17.28
N ALA A 99 -1.14 -7.40 16.73
CA ALA A 99 -1.47 -6.42 15.71
C ALA A 99 -2.09 -7.08 14.47
N TRP A 100 -1.52 -8.18 13.99
CA TRP A 100 -2.06 -8.95 12.86
C TRP A 100 -3.43 -9.56 13.17
N LYS A 101 -3.62 -10.09 14.39
CA LYS A 101 -4.90 -10.68 14.79
C LYS A 101 -6.01 -9.63 14.72
N VAL A 102 -5.81 -8.47 15.34
CA VAL A 102 -6.85 -7.43 15.37
C VAL A 102 -7.08 -6.87 13.97
N VAL A 103 -6.04 -6.62 13.18
CA VAL A 103 -6.21 -6.13 11.80
C VAL A 103 -7.01 -7.13 10.94
N LYS A 104 -6.74 -8.43 11.05
CA LYS A 104 -7.50 -9.47 10.34
C LYS A 104 -8.97 -9.49 10.79
N GLU A 105 -9.23 -9.47 12.09
CA GLU A 105 -10.59 -9.43 12.63
C GLU A 105 -11.37 -8.19 12.15
N THR A 106 -10.71 -7.04 12.11
CA THR A 106 -11.32 -5.78 11.63
C THR A 106 -11.64 -5.85 10.13
N SER A 107 -10.70 -6.34 9.31
CA SER A 107 -10.90 -6.50 7.87
C SER A 107 -12.02 -7.48 7.52
N THR A 108 -12.24 -8.51 8.35
CA THR A 108 -13.29 -9.52 8.15
C THR A 108 -14.69 -8.98 8.51
N ASN A 109 -14.76 -8.03 9.45
CA ASN A 109 -16.00 -7.42 9.89
C ASN A 109 -16.50 -6.34 8.90
N GLU A 110 -15.58 -5.61 8.25
CA GLU A 110 -15.93 -4.66 7.18
C GLU A 110 -16.52 -5.37 5.95
N THR A 111 -16.05 -6.57 5.61
CA THR A 111 -16.62 -7.37 4.51
C THR A 111 -18.03 -7.87 4.82
N LYS A 112 -18.36 -8.12 6.09
CA LYS A 112 -19.70 -8.56 6.52
C LYS A 112 -20.70 -7.40 6.59
N SER A 113 -20.26 -6.20 6.98
CA SER A 113 -21.13 -5.03 7.08
C SER A 113 -21.55 -4.46 5.72
N SER A 114 -20.82 -4.74 4.63
CA SER A 114 -21.14 -4.28 3.28
C SER A 114 -22.10 -5.22 2.50
N HIS A 115 -22.65 -6.24 3.17
CA HIS A 115 -23.62 -7.20 2.63
C HIS A 115 -24.94 -7.24 3.40
N CYS A 116 -25.24 -6.22 4.22
CA CYS A 116 -26.56 -5.99 4.81
C CYS A 116 -27.23 -4.77 4.20
#